data_AF-A0A7S3FXN1-F1
#
_entry.id   AF-A0A7S3FXN1-F1
#
_cell.length_a   1.000
_cell.length_b   1.000
_cell.length_c   1.000
_cell.angle_alpha   90.00
_cell.angle_beta   90.00
_cell.angle_gamma   90.00
#
_symmetry.space_group_name_H-M   'P 1'
#
loop_
_entity.id
_entity.type
_entity.pdbx_description
1 polymer ?
#
loop_
_entity_poly.entity_id
_entity_poly.type
_entity_poly.pdbx_seq_one_letter_code
_entity_poly.pdbx_strand_id
1 'polypeptide(L)'
;MMPVFCAAMMNLFEGNQQILNIYAEVDKPQQFFYIVVVLFVVLLVFIAILVGVLGYLAFGNTVESVIIYNLPNSDFLSVLAKVCYVVTITGSYVIVIQPIFYVIEGSNFYKTLKVKLDCEDIKLDLSSSQGSIITLNEEEVQQEPVESQ
;
A
#
# COMPACT_ATOMS: atom_id res chain seq x y z
N MET A 1 17.76 -21.46 18.05
CA MET A 1 18.09 -20.67 16.84
C MET A 1 17.46 -21.21 15.56
N MET A 2 17.23 -22.52 15.43
CA MET A 2 16.66 -23.10 14.21
C MET A 2 15.29 -22.52 13.76
N PRO A 3 14.33 -22.19 14.66
CA PRO A 3 13.06 -21.58 14.25
C PRO A 3 13.21 -20.18 13.63
N VAL A 4 14.12 -19.36 14.16
CA VAL A 4 14.38 -18.00 13.65
C VAL A 4 15.01 -18.05 12.26
N PHE A 5 15.92 -19.01 12.04
CA PHE A 5 16.50 -19.25 10.73
C PHE A 5 15.43 -19.66 9.71
N CYS A 6 14.57 -20.62 10.04
CA CYS A 6 13.48 -21.04 9.15
C CYS A 6 12.52 -19.88 8.85
N ALA A 7 12.20 -19.05 9.84
CA ALA A 7 11.35 -17.87 9.65
C ALA A 7 11.99 -16.85 8.69
N ALA A 8 13.29 -16.55 8.84
CA ALA A 8 14.01 -15.66 7.92
C ALA A 8 14.06 -16.23 6.49
N MET A 9 14.24 -17.53 6.34
CA MET A 9 14.18 -18.20 5.04
C MET A 9 12.78 -18.16 4.42
N MET A 10 11.71 -18.31 5.21
CA MET A 10 10.34 -18.14 4.72
C MET A 10 10.06 -16.70 4.30
N ASN A 11 10.60 -15.71 5.01
CA ASN A 11 10.43 -14.30 4.68
C ASN A 11 11.01 -13.93 3.31
N LEU A 12 12.03 -14.64 2.84
CA LEU A 12 12.56 -14.46 1.49
C LEU A 12 11.53 -14.78 0.38
N PHE A 13 10.48 -15.55 0.70
CA PHE A 13 9.39 -15.92 -0.21
C PHE A 13 8.11 -15.12 0.01
N GLU A 14 8.14 -14.05 0.82
CA GLU A 14 6.97 -13.24 1.17
C GLU A 14 6.24 -12.65 -0.06
N GLY A 15 6.99 -12.38 -1.14
CA GLY A 15 6.46 -11.85 -2.40
C GLY A 15 5.50 -12.80 -3.15
N ASN A 16 5.40 -14.07 -2.76
CA ASN A 16 4.52 -15.04 -3.43
C ASN A 16 3.04 -14.62 -3.42
N GLN A 17 2.61 -13.84 -2.42
CA GLN A 17 1.22 -13.33 -2.35
C GLN A 17 0.86 -12.40 -3.52
N GLN A 18 1.85 -11.80 -4.18
CA GLN A 18 1.64 -10.84 -5.28
C GLN A 18 1.61 -11.52 -6.65
N ILE A 19 1.93 -12.82 -6.73
CA ILE A 19 2.00 -13.58 -7.99
C ILE A 19 0.68 -13.49 -8.76
N LEU A 20 -0.47 -13.58 -8.07
CA LEU A 20 -1.78 -13.52 -8.72
C LEU A 20 -2.09 -12.13 -9.28
N ASN A 21 -1.73 -11.06 -8.57
CA ASN A 21 -1.93 -9.70 -9.06
C ASN A 21 -1.06 -9.42 -10.28
N ILE A 22 0.21 -9.82 -10.22
CA ILE A 22 1.12 -9.66 -11.36
C ILE A 22 0.64 -10.50 -12.54
N TYR A 23 0.17 -11.73 -12.29
CA TYR A 23 -0.39 -12.58 -13.33
C TYR A 23 -1.60 -11.96 -14.04
N ALA A 24 -2.46 -11.22 -13.33
CA ALA A 24 -3.61 -10.55 -13.91
C ALA A 24 -3.24 -9.41 -14.87
N GLU A 25 -2.07 -8.80 -14.67
CA GLU A 25 -1.55 -7.69 -15.48
C GLU A 25 -0.63 -8.15 -16.64
N VAL A 26 -0.36 -9.45 -16.77
CA VAL A 26 0.57 -9.99 -17.77
C VAL A 26 -0.16 -10.37 -19.06
N ASP A 27 0.26 -9.77 -20.18
CA ASP A 27 -0.31 -10.03 -21.51
C ASP A 27 -0.22 -11.51 -21.97
N LYS A 28 0.81 -12.23 -21.51
CA LYS A 28 1.12 -13.62 -21.92
C LYS A 28 1.23 -14.56 -20.72
N PRO A 29 0.12 -15.11 -20.23
CA PRO A 29 0.10 -15.90 -18.99
C PRO A 29 0.88 -17.22 -19.06
N GLN A 30 1.03 -17.84 -20.25
CA GLN A 30 1.66 -19.16 -20.36
C GLN A 30 3.15 -19.19 -19.99
N GLN A 31 3.87 -18.07 -20.15
CA GLN A 31 5.30 -17.99 -19.85
C GLN A 31 5.59 -17.45 -18.46
N PHE A 32 4.61 -16.85 -17.80
CA PHE A 32 4.78 -16.15 -16.53
C PHE A 32 5.39 -17.05 -15.45
N PHE A 33 4.83 -18.24 -15.24
CA PHE A 33 5.32 -19.16 -14.21
C PHE A 33 6.77 -19.59 -14.43
N TYR A 34 7.18 -19.82 -15.69
CA TYR A 34 8.57 -20.19 -15.99
C TYR A 34 9.54 -19.04 -15.65
N ILE A 35 9.22 -17.82 -16.07
CA ILE A 35 10.04 -16.64 -15.76
C ILE A 35 10.15 -16.44 -14.24
N VAL A 36 9.03 -16.52 -13.52
CA VAL A 36 8.97 -16.30 -12.07
C VAL A 36 9.82 -17.32 -11.34
N VAL A 37 9.70 -18.62 -11.66
CA VAL A 37 10.49 -19.67 -11.02
C VAL A 37 11.99 -19.49 -11.28
N VAL A 38 12.38 -19.18 -12.52
CA VAL A 38 13.79 -18.94 -12.87
C VAL A 38 14.33 -17.74 -12.10
N LEU A 39 13.59 -16.63 -12.04
CA LEU A 39 13.98 -15.44 -11.27
C LEU A 39 14.10 -15.75 -9.78
N PHE A 40 13.16 -16.49 -9.18
CA PHE A 40 13.24 -16.87 -7.77
C PHE A 40 14.48 -17.69 -7.46
N VAL A 41 14.77 -18.73 -8.26
CA VAL A 41 15.93 -19.59 -8.05
C VAL A 41 17.22 -18.79 -8.20
N VAL A 42 17.33 -17.96 -9.24
CA VAL A 42 18.55 -17.17 -9.49
C VAL A 42 18.74 -16.10 -8.41
N LEU A 43 17.71 -15.31 -8.10
CA LEU A 43 17.84 -14.23 -7.12
C LEU A 43 18.08 -14.78 -5.71
N LEU A 44 17.38 -15.83 -5.28
CA LEU A 44 17.58 -16.39 -3.95
C LEU A 44 18.92 -17.10 -3.80
N VAL A 45 19.28 -17.97 -4.74
CA VAL A 45 20.50 -18.76 -4.61
C VAL A 45 21.72 -17.86 -4.75
N PHE A 46 21.74 -16.94 -5.72
CA PHE A 46 22.92 -16.13 -5.92
C PHE A 46 22.95 -14.92 -4.99
N ILE A 47 21.90 -14.09 -4.94
CA ILE A 47 21.97 -12.84 -4.17
C ILE A 47 21.86 -13.11 -2.68
N ALA A 48 20.93 -13.95 -2.22
CA ALA A 48 20.76 -14.14 -0.77
C ALA A 48 21.96 -14.85 -0.14
N ILE A 49 22.53 -15.86 -0.81
CA ILE A 49 23.73 -16.55 -0.31
C ILE A 49 24.94 -15.61 -0.37
N LEU A 50 25.16 -14.90 -1.49
CA LEU A 50 26.30 -13.98 -1.60
C LEU A 50 26.24 -12.88 -0.53
N VAL A 51 25.10 -12.22 -0.38
CA VAL A 51 24.92 -11.15 0.62
C VAL A 51 25.01 -11.70 2.04
N GLY A 52 24.49 -12.90 2.31
CA GLY A 52 24.62 -13.55 3.61
C GLY A 52 26.08 -13.88 3.97
N VAL A 53 26.83 -14.44 3.02
CA VAL A 53 28.25 -14.78 3.20
C VAL A 53 29.09 -13.51 3.35
N LEU A 54 28.91 -12.52 2.47
CA LEU A 54 29.62 -11.23 2.54
C LEU A 54 29.30 -10.48 3.84
N GLY A 55 28.03 -10.48 4.27
CA GLY A 55 27.62 -9.86 5.53
C GLY A 55 28.29 -10.51 6.74
N TYR A 56 28.37 -11.84 6.77
CA TYR A 56 29.09 -12.55 7.83
C TYR A 56 30.60 -12.32 7.77
N LEU A 57 31.22 -12.29 6.58
CA LEU A 57 32.65 -11.97 6.46
C LEU A 57 32.98 -10.54 6.88
N ALA A 58 32.09 -9.58 6.64
CA ALA A 58 32.33 -8.17 6.94
C ALA A 58 32.21 -7.84 8.44
N PHE A 59 31.22 -8.42 9.14
CA PHE A 59 30.94 -8.09 10.54
C PHE A 59 31.28 -9.22 11.52
N GLY A 60 31.51 -10.44 11.02
CA GLY A 60 31.84 -11.60 11.84
C GLY A 60 30.76 -11.91 12.87
N ASN A 61 31.19 -12.10 14.12
CA ASN A 61 30.31 -12.53 15.21
C ASN A 61 29.48 -11.40 15.85
N THR A 62 29.65 -10.15 15.41
CA THR A 62 28.88 -9.00 15.90
C THR A 62 27.66 -8.70 15.03
N VAL A 63 27.38 -9.51 14.01
CA VAL A 63 26.24 -9.29 13.11
C VAL A 63 24.92 -9.36 13.88
N GLU A 64 24.13 -8.30 13.75
CA GLU A 64 22.78 -8.19 14.29
C GLU A 64 21.78 -8.84 13.33
N SER A 65 20.54 -9.05 13.80
CA SER A 65 19.46 -9.64 12.99
C SER A 65 19.22 -8.91 11.65
N VAL A 66 19.57 -7.62 11.58
CA VAL A 66 19.53 -6.83 10.34
C VAL A 66 20.91 -6.22 10.08
N ILE A 67 21.51 -6.58 8.95
CA ILE A 67 22.89 -6.19 8.56
C ILE A 67 23.05 -4.66 8.53
N ILE A 68 22.01 -3.93 8.11
CA ILE A 68 21.99 -2.46 8.01
C ILE A 68 22.35 -1.77 9.34
N TYR A 69 22.04 -2.38 10.49
CA TYR A 69 22.36 -1.80 11.80
C TYR A 69 23.83 -1.86 12.16
N ASN A 70 24.59 -2.76 11.54
CA ASN A 70 26.04 -2.87 11.76
C ASN A 70 26.85 -1.90 10.91
N LEU A 71 26.23 -1.19 9.95
CA LEU A 71 26.95 -0.25 9.09
C LEU A 71 27.27 1.07 9.84
N PRO A 72 28.49 1.61 9.67
CA PRO A 72 28.88 2.89 10.28
C PRO A 72 27.98 4.03 9.81
N ASN A 73 27.71 5.00 10.68
CA ASN A 73 26.82 6.12 10.36
C ASN A 73 27.53 7.32 9.71
N SER A 74 28.86 7.33 9.69
CA SER A 74 29.67 8.43 9.17
C SER A 74 29.83 8.41 7.65
N ASP A 75 29.74 7.23 7.04
CA ASP A 75 30.15 7.05 5.65
C ASP A 75 28.98 7.26 4.69
N PHE A 76 29.22 8.00 3.61
CA PHE A 76 28.19 8.30 2.61
C PHE A 76 27.54 7.04 2.04
N LEU A 77 28.32 5.99 1.76
CA LEU A 77 27.82 4.72 1.22
C LEU A 77 26.87 4.02 2.21
N SER A 78 27.16 4.08 3.50
CA SER A 78 26.34 3.48 4.55
C SER A 78 25.02 4.21 4.74
N VAL A 79 25.04 5.54 4.65
CA VAL A 79 23.82 6.36 4.67
C VAL A 79 22.97 6.08 3.43
N LEU A 80 23.58 5.99 2.24
CA LEU A 80 22.86 5.67 1.01
C LEU A 80 22.20 4.29 1.07
N ALA A 81 22.91 3.27 1.55
CA ALA A 81 22.34 1.93 1.74
C ALA A 81 21.13 1.93 2.68
N LYS A 82 21.19 2.69 3.78
CA LYS A 82 20.07 2.89 4.72
C LYS A 82 18.88 3.57 4.06
N VAL A 83 19.11 4.60 3.24
CA VAL A 83 18.04 5.29 2.50
C VAL A 83 17.39 4.36 1.48
N CYS A 84 18.18 3.62 0.69
CA CYS A 84 17.66 2.64 -0.26
C CYS A 84 16.85 1.54 0.44
N TYR A 85 17.29 1.10 1.62
CA TYR A 85 16.56 0.14 2.44
C TYR A 85 15.19 0.70 2.85
N VAL A 86 15.12 1.93 3.38
CA VAL A 86 13.85 2.57 3.76
C VAL A 86 12.90 2.69 2.56
N VAL A 87 13.40 3.18 1.42
CA VAL A 87 12.60 3.30 0.18
C VAL A 87 12.04 1.94 -0.25
N THR A 88 12.86 0.88 -0.17
CA THR A 88 12.45 -0.48 -0.51
C THR A 88 11.33 -0.96 0.41
N ILE A 89 11.48 -0.80 1.72
CA ILE A 89 10.46 -1.21 2.70
C ILE A 89 9.16 -0.44 2.49
N THR A 90 9.22 0.88 2.33
CA THR A 90 8.03 1.69 2.05
C THR A 90 7.34 1.25 0.75
N GLY A 91 8.11 1.00 -0.32
CA GLY A 91 7.57 0.48 -1.57
C GLY A 91 6.90 -0.88 -1.42
N SER A 92 7.51 -1.81 -0.68
CA SER A 92 6.93 -3.14 -0.42
C SER A 92 5.56 -3.05 0.25
N TYR A 93 5.41 -2.18 1.26
CA TYR A 93 4.10 -1.96 1.90
C TYR A 93 3.04 -1.45 0.93
N VAL A 94 3.40 -0.55 0.01
CA VAL A 94 2.48 -0.03 -1.01
C VAL A 94 2.01 -1.13 -1.95
N ILE A 95 2.88 -2.06 -2.35
CA ILE A 95 2.48 -3.16 -3.25
C ILE A 95 1.64 -4.21 -2.50
N VAL A 96 1.94 -4.48 -1.23
CA VAL A 96 1.18 -5.44 -0.39
C VAL A 96 -0.25 -4.96 -0.12
N ILE A 97 -0.47 -3.64 0.04
CA ILE A 97 -1.81 -3.13 0.36
C ILE A 97 -2.78 -3.14 -0.83
N GLN A 98 -2.28 -3.12 -2.07
CA GLN A 98 -3.10 -3.10 -3.29
C GLN A 98 -4.14 -4.25 -3.39
N PRO A 99 -3.77 -5.55 -3.28
CA PRO A 99 -4.75 -6.63 -3.30
C PRO A 99 -5.77 -6.55 -2.17
N ILE A 100 -5.37 -6.02 -1.01
CA ILE A 100 -6.24 -5.91 0.16
C ILE A 100 -7.39 -4.95 -0.18
N PHE A 101 -7.09 -3.80 -0.77
CA PHE A 101 -8.10 -2.86 -1.24
C PHE A 101 -9.01 -3.46 -2.32
N TYR A 102 -8.44 -4.19 -3.27
CA TYR A 102 -9.21 -4.86 -4.32
C TYR A 102 -10.22 -5.87 -3.74
N VAL A 103 -9.79 -6.68 -2.76
CA VAL A 103 -10.68 -7.65 -2.08
C VAL A 103 -11.75 -6.93 -1.26
N ILE A 104 -11.41 -5.83 -0.59
CA ILE A 104 -12.37 -5.03 0.19
C ILE A 104 -13.43 -4.42 -0.72
N GLU A 105 -13.05 -3.82 -1.85
CA GLU A 105 -13.99 -3.21 -2.81
C GLU A 105 -14.88 -4.26 -3.49
N GLY A 106 -14.34 -5.45 -3.73
CA GLY A 106 -15.09 -6.59 -4.27
C GLY A 106 -16.17 -7.13 -3.32
N SER A 107 -16.09 -6.83 -2.02
CA SER A 107 -17.03 -7.35 -1.02
C SER A 107 -18.41 -6.68 -1.12
N ASN A 108 -19.47 -7.50 -1.10
CA ASN A 108 -20.87 -7.05 -1.14
C ASN A 108 -21.21 -6.07 0.01
N PHE A 109 -20.51 -6.21 1.15
CA PHE A 109 -20.64 -5.31 2.28
C PHE A 109 -20.15 -3.89 1.95
N TYR A 110 -19.02 -3.75 1.24
CA TYR A 110 -18.48 -2.46 0.84
C TYR A 110 -19.37 -1.77 -0.19
N LYS A 111 -19.93 -2.53 -1.15
CA LYS A 111 -20.92 -2.01 -2.11
C LYS A 111 -22.17 -1.49 -1.41
N THR A 112 -22.66 -2.21 -0.40
CA THR A 112 -23.84 -1.83 0.39
C THR A 112 -23.55 -0.59 1.25
N LEU A 113 -22.37 -0.52 1.87
CA LEU A 113 -21.93 0.61 2.69
C LEU A 113 -21.70 1.87 1.84
N LYS A 114 -21.07 1.73 0.66
CA LYS A 114 -20.85 2.83 -0.29
C LYS A 114 -22.17 3.42 -0.76
N VAL A 115 -23.15 2.58 -1.14
CA VAL A 115 -24.50 3.04 -1.53
C VAL A 115 -25.21 3.75 -0.37
N LYS A 116 -25.00 3.31 0.87
CA LYS A 116 -25.61 3.92 2.06
C LYS A 116 -24.99 5.29 2.38
N LEU A 117 -23.68 5.44 2.22
CA LEU A 117 -22.97 6.71 2.36
C LEU A 117 -23.37 7.70 1.26
N ASP A 118 -23.41 7.26 0.00
CA ASP A 118 -23.85 8.07 -1.15
C ASP A 118 -25.29 8.59 -0.97
N CYS A 119 -26.19 7.74 -0.45
CA CYS A 119 -27.55 8.14 -0.09
C CYS A 119 -27.64 9.15 1.06
N GLU A 120 -26.66 9.20 1.97
CA GLU A 120 -26.65 10.10 3.12
C GLU A 120 -26.11 11.49 2.72
N ASP A 121 -25.08 11.53 1.88
CA ASP A 121 -24.56 12.77 1.28
C ASP A 121 -25.62 13.45 0.39
N ILE A 122 -26.32 12.70 -0.46
CA ILE A 122 -27.43 13.21 -1.28
C ILE A 122 -28.55 13.82 -0.41
N LYS A 123 -28.82 13.25 0.77
CA LYS A 123 -29.84 13.78 1.68
C LYS A 123 -29.39 15.06 2.37
N LEU A 124 -28.10 15.21 2.68
CA LEU A 124 -27.54 16.43 3.24
C LEU A 124 -27.52 17.58 2.21
N ASP A 125 -27.25 17.27 0.94
CA ASP A 125 -27.33 18.24 -0.16
C ASP A 125 -28.79 18.69 -0.43
N LEU A 126 -29.75 17.76 -0.38
CA LEU A 126 -31.18 18.10 -0.49
C LEU A 126 -31.68 18.92 0.70
N SER A 127 -31.18 18.65 1.92
CA SER A 127 -31.58 19.40 3.12
C SER A 127 -30.98 20.82 3.15
N SER A 128 -29.76 21.01 2.63
CA SER A 128 -29.15 22.35 2.49
C SER A 128 -29.78 23.15 1.35
N SER A 129 -30.17 22.48 0.25
CA SER A 129 -30.90 23.13 -0.85
C SER A 129 -32.33 23.52 -0.47
N GLN A 130 -33.06 22.74 0.36
CA GLN A 130 -34.37 23.17 0.86
C GLN A 130 -34.29 24.31 1.88
N GLY A 131 -33.25 24.35 2.73
CA GLY A 131 -33.02 25.47 3.64
C GLY A 131 -32.84 26.81 2.91
N SER A 132 -32.17 26.79 1.75
CA SER A 132 -31.95 28.00 0.95
C SER A 132 -33.19 28.47 0.16
N ILE A 133 -34.12 27.57 -0.18
CA ILE A 133 -35.39 27.93 -0.85
C ILE A 133 -36.39 28.55 0.15
N ILE A 134 -36.37 28.12 1.42
CA ILE A 134 -37.26 28.68 2.44
C ILE A 134 -36.82 30.09 2.84
N THR A 135 -35.52 30.37 2.93
CA THR A 135 -35.01 31.72 3.26
C THR A 135 -35.26 32.75 2.16
N LEU A 136 -35.26 32.36 0.89
CA LEU A 136 -35.56 33.28 -0.22
C LEU A 136 -37.06 33.66 -0.29
N ASN A 137 -37.95 32.77 0.16
CA ASN A 137 -39.39 33.06 0.20
C ASN A 137 -39.79 33.94 1.41
N GLU A 138 -39.00 34.00 2.48
CA GLU A 138 -39.26 34.91 3.62
C GLU A 138 -38.76 36.34 3.35
N GLU A 139 -37.72 36.54 2.53
CA GLU A 139 -37.24 37.88 2.18
C GLU A 139 -38.13 38.60 1.15
N GLU A 140 -38.81 37.90 0.24
CA GLU A 140 -39.74 38.54 -0.72
C GLU A 140 -41.09 38.97 -0.10
N VAL A 141 -41.43 38.56 1.13
CA VAL A 141 -42.72 38.90 1.78
C VAL A 141 -42.66 40.21 2.59
N GLN A 142 -41.49 40.82 2.79
CA GLN A 142 -41.36 42.06 3.59
C GLN A 142 -41.04 43.35 2.81
N GLN A 143 -41.08 43.35 1.47
CA GLN A 143 -40.92 44.57 0.68
C GLN A 143 -42.04 44.78 -0.33
N GLU A 144 -43.20 45.24 0.15
CA GLU A 144 -44.11 46.02 -0.68
C GLU A 144 -44.40 47.37 0.02
N PRO A 145 -43.96 48.51 -0.54
CA PRO A 145 -44.10 49.81 0.07
C PRO A 145 -45.51 50.37 -0.07
N VAL A 146 -45.95 50.99 1.02
CA VAL A 146 -47.08 51.93 1.09
C VAL A 146 -46.89 53.05 0.08
N GLU A 147 -47.79 53.21 -0.91
CA GLU A 147 -48.24 54.54 -1.37
C GLU A 147 -49.52 54.54 -2.22
N SER A 148 -50.43 55.44 -1.83
CA SER A 148 -51.41 56.19 -2.64
C SER A 148 -52.53 55.45 -3.40
N GLN A 149 -53.76 55.47 -2.86
CA GLN A 149 -54.78 56.51 -3.12
C GLN A 149 -55.95 56.40 -2.13
#